data_AF-A0A2Z3V228-F1
#
_entry.id   AF-A0A2Z3V228-F1
#
_cell.length_a   1.000
_cell.length_b   1.000
_cell.length_c   1.000
_cell.angle_alpha   90.00
_cell.angle_beta   90.00
_cell.angle_gamma   90.00
#
_symmetry.space_group_name_H-M   'P 1'
#
loop_
_entity.id
_entity.type
_entity.pdbx_description
1 polymer ?
#
loop_
_entity_poly.entity_id
_entity_poly.type
_entity_poly.pdbx_seq_one_letter_code
_entity_poly.pdbx_strand_id
1 'polypeptide(L)'
;MLRDPSICDACARLHRRRNPEAETTMDMWTPYCDAFPGGVPDAIFFGGFDHREEYPGDGGIRFVLREGEENVLRLYEGRTGVS
;
A
#
# COMPACT_ATOMS: atom_id res chain seq x y z
N MET A 1 12.56 2.29 12.31
CA MET A 1 12.71 3.04 11.05
C MET A 1 11.34 3.10 10.41
N LEU A 2 10.89 4.27 9.95
CA LEU A 2 9.70 4.30 9.08
C LEU A 2 10.10 3.69 7.74
N ARG A 3 9.28 2.76 7.23
CA ARG A 3 9.44 2.27 5.87
C ARG A 3 9.24 3.41 4.87
N ASP A 4 9.80 3.26 3.69
CA ASP A 4 9.54 4.18 2.61
C ASP A 4 8.05 4.13 2.21
N PRO A 5 7.47 5.28 1.80
CA PRO A 5 6.10 5.31 1.32
C PRO A 5 5.98 4.49 0.04
N SER A 6 4.95 3.65 0.01
CA SER A 6 4.52 2.91 -1.17
C SER A 6 3.37 3.68 -1.84
N ILE A 7 3.08 3.40 -3.10
CA ILE A 7 1.90 3.95 -3.78
C ILE A 7 0.60 3.62 -3.02
N CYS A 8 0.56 2.47 -2.32
CA CYS A 8 -0.60 2.06 -1.54
C CYS A 8 -0.92 3.05 -0.41
N ASP A 9 0.07 3.77 0.13
CA ASP A 9 -0.15 4.74 1.22
C ASP A 9 -1.02 5.92 0.80
N ALA A 10 -0.95 6.31 -0.47
CA ALA A 10 -1.78 7.35 -1.05
C ALA A 10 -3.16 6.83 -1.50
N CYS A 11 -3.42 5.52 -1.41
CA CYS A 11 -4.66 4.93 -1.94
C CYS A 11 -5.83 5.03 -0.94
N ALA A 12 -6.97 5.51 -1.43
CA ALA A 12 -8.22 5.61 -0.68
C ALA A 12 -8.73 4.25 -0.18
N ARG A 13 -8.36 3.15 -0.84
CA ARG A 13 -8.75 1.78 -0.49
C ARG A 13 -7.84 1.12 0.54
N LEU A 14 -6.71 1.74 0.90
CA LEU A 14 -5.81 1.14 1.88
C LEU A 14 -6.39 1.29 3.29
N HIS A 15 -6.52 0.17 3.96
CA HIS A 15 -6.90 0.05 5.36
C HIS A 15 -5.84 -0.71 6.15
N ARG A 16 -5.91 -0.62 7.48
CA ARG A 16 -5.07 -1.40 8.39
C ARG A 16 -5.94 -2.08 9.43
N ARG A 17 -5.65 -3.34 9.72
CA ARG A 17 -6.25 -4.07 10.85
C ARG A 17 -5.17 -4.53 11.81
N ARG A 18 -5.53 -4.66 13.08
CA ARG A 18 -4.60 -5.16 14.09
C ARG A 18 -4.33 -6.64 13.80
N ASN A 19 -3.06 -7.02 13.88
CA ASN A 19 -2.64 -8.42 13.84
C ASN A 19 -2.57 -8.95 15.28
N PRO A 20 -3.48 -9.85 15.70
CA PRO A 20 -3.46 -10.42 17.05
C PRO A 20 -2.30 -11.38 17.28
N GLU A 21 -1.70 -11.91 16.20
CA GLU A 21 -0.58 -12.84 16.22
C GLU A 21 0.78 -12.12 16.13
N ALA A 22 0.79 -10.79 16.19
CA ALA A 22 2.00 -10.00 16.11
C ALA A 22 2.94 -10.27 17.30
N GLU A 23 4.10 -10.83 17.02
CA GLU A 23 5.17 -11.03 18.01
C GLU A 23 6.00 -9.75 18.22
N THR A 24 5.95 -8.82 17.26
CA THR A 24 6.70 -7.56 17.30
C THR A 24 5.81 -6.35 17.03
N THR A 25 6.29 -5.17 17.38
CA THR A 25 5.62 -3.90 17.04
C THR A 25 5.61 -3.63 15.52
N MET A 26 6.49 -4.28 14.75
CA MET A 26 6.52 -4.16 13.30
C MET A 26 5.36 -4.92 12.65
N ASP A 27 4.96 -6.06 13.22
CA ASP A 27 3.91 -6.93 12.68
C ASP A 27 2.51 -6.60 13.21
N MET A 28 2.41 -5.57 14.07
CA MET A 28 1.19 -5.18 14.80
C MET A 28 0.01 -4.80 13.88
N TRP A 29 0.29 -4.41 12.64
CA TRP A 29 -0.72 -3.97 11.67
C TRP A 29 -0.58 -4.70 10.34
N THR A 30 -1.69 -5.27 9.86
CA THR A 30 -1.79 -5.84 8.51
C THR A 30 -2.45 -4.83 7.58
N PRO A 31 -1.75 -4.34 6.54
CA PRO A 31 -2.35 -3.53 5.49
C PRO A 31 -3.23 -4.40 4.59
N TYR A 32 -4.41 -3.92 4.23
CA TYR A 32 -5.33 -4.61 3.34
C TYR A 32 -6.17 -3.61 2.54
N CYS A 33 -6.78 -4.06 1.45
CA CYS A 33 -7.68 -3.26 0.61
C CYS A 33 -8.68 -4.15 -0.11
N ASP A 34 -9.58 -3.57 -0.90
CA ASP A 34 -10.58 -4.32 -1.67
C ASP A 34 -9.96 -5.33 -2.66
N ALA A 35 -8.78 -5.00 -3.23
CA ALA A 35 -8.03 -5.90 -4.12
C ALA A 35 -7.44 -7.10 -3.38
N PHE A 36 -7.02 -6.90 -2.13
CA PHE A 36 -6.40 -7.93 -1.29
C PHE A 36 -7.02 -7.89 0.11
N PRO A 37 -8.24 -8.43 0.29
CA PRO A 37 -8.92 -8.40 1.59
C PRO A 37 -8.17 -9.22 2.65
N GLY A 38 -7.40 -10.22 2.22
CA GLY A 38 -6.51 -11.01 3.08
C GLY A 38 -5.26 -10.25 3.55
N GLY A 39 -4.86 -9.19 2.87
CA GLY A 39 -3.64 -8.43 3.15
C GLY A 39 -2.88 -8.13 1.87
N VAL A 40 -2.33 -6.91 1.76
CA VAL A 40 -1.55 -6.50 0.57
C VAL A 40 -0.25 -7.31 0.53
N PRO A 41 0.09 -7.97 -0.60
CA PRO A 41 1.36 -8.69 -0.74
C PRO A 41 2.58 -7.80 -0.48
N ASP A 42 3.62 -8.37 0.14
CA ASP A 42 4.85 -7.62 0.45
C ASP A 42 5.54 -7.07 -0.80
N ALA A 43 5.49 -7.79 -1.93
CA ALA A 43 6.03 -7.33 -3.20
C ALA A 43 5.40 -6.00 -3.67
N ILE A 44 4.16 -5.73 -3.25
CA ILE A 44 3.45 -4.49 -3.52
C ILE A 44 3.73 -3.47 -2.42
N PHE A 45 3.53 -3.85 -1.16
CA PHE A 45 3.54 -2.90 -0.04
C PHE A 45 4.95 -2.47 0.37
N PHE A 46 5.94 -3.35 0.23
CA PHE A 46 7.35 -3.10 0.55
C PHE A 46 8.26 -3.21 -0.67
N GLY A 47 7.89 -4.01 -1.67
CA GLY A 47 8.71 -4.32 -2.85
C GLY A 47 8.74 -3.24 -3.92
N GLY A 48 8.00 -2.14 -3.74
CA GLY A 48 8.04 -0.98 -4.63
C GLY A 48 7.30 -1.14 -5.95
N PHE A 49 6.53 -2.22 -6.14
CA PHE A 49 5.66 -2.37 -7.31
C PHE A 49 4.62 -1.24 -7.35
N ASP A 50 4.53 -0.56 -8.50
CA ASP A 50 3.53 0.48 -8.72
C ASP A 50 2.16 -0.13 -8.95
N HIS A 51 1.39 -0.26 -7.87
CA HIS A 51 0.04 -0.81 -7.86
C HIS A 51 -1.04 0.10 -8.50
N ARG A 52 -0.64 1.02 -9.38
CA ARG A 52 -1.51 1.53 -10.45
C ARG A 52 -1.61 0.52 -11.61
N GLU A 53 -0.55 -0.26 -11.79
CA GLU A 53 -0.49 -1.38 -12.72
C GLU A 53 -1.28 -2.59 -12.18
N GLU A 54 -1.75 -3.44 -13.12
CA GLU A 54 -2.44 -4.68 -12.77
C GLU A 54 -1.50 -5.64 -12.04
N TYR A 55 -2.00 -6.26 -10.97
CA TYR A 55 -1.29 -7.30 -10.24
C TYR A 55 -2.12 -8.59 -10.19
N PRO A 56 -1.52 -9.78 -10.37
CA PRO A 56 -2.25 -11.04 -10.29
C PRO A 56 -3.08 -11.17 -9.01
N GLY A 57 -4.40 -11.30 -9.17
CA GLY A 57 -5.34 -11.47 -8.06
C GLY A 57 -5.94 -10.16 -7.51
N ASP A 58 -5.63 -9.00 -8.08
CA ASP A 58 -6.19 -7.70 -7.66
C ASP A 58 -7.66 -7.47 -8.05
N GLY A 59 -8.22 -8.36 -8.89
CA GLY A 59 -9.60 -8.28 -9.37
C GLY A 59 -9.88 -7.09 -10.31
N GLY A 60 -8.84 -6.48 -10.89
CA GLY A 60 -8.96 -5.29 -11.74
C GLY A 60 -9.27 -4.00 -10.97
N ILE A 61 -9.12 -4.00 -9.65
CA ILE A 61 -9.38 -2.84 -8.80
C ILE A 61 -8.26 -1.81 -8.99
N ARG A 62 -8.64 -0.61 -9.45
CA ARG A 62 -7.68 0.46 -9.78
C ARG A 62 -7.38 1.35 -8.60
N PHE A 63 -6.17 1.91 -8.57
CA PHE A 63 -5.77 2.97 -7.64
C PHE A 63 -6.77 4.14 -7.64
N VAL A 64 -7.06 4.67 -6.45
CA VAL A 64 -7.77 5.95 -6.26
C VAL A 64 -7.02 6.72 -5.21
N LEU A 65 -6.62 7.95 -5.52
CA LEU A 65 -5.96 8.83 -4.56
C LEU A 65 -6.91 9.15 -3.41
N ARG A 66 -6.43 9.00 -2.17
CA ARG A 66 -7.15 9.45 -0.97
C ARG A 66 -7.08 10.97 -0.89
N GLU A 67 -8.21 11.59 -0.60
CA GLU A 67 -8.31 13.03 -0.36
C GLU A 67 -7.28 13.47 0.70
N GLY A 68 -6.43 14.45 0.35
CA GLY A 68 -5.40 15.00 1.23
C GLY A 68 -4.05 14.24 1.24
N GLU A 69 -3.92 13.15 0.48
CA GLU A 69 -2.67 12.37 0.40
C GLU A 69 -1.81 12.72 -0.84
N GLU A 70 -2.00 13.88 -1.46
CA GLU A 70 -1.23 14.34 -2.64
C GLU A 70 0.26 14.45 -2.30
N ASN A 71 0.59 14.80 -1.06
CA ASN A 71 1.96 14.83 -0.56
C ASN A 71 2.60 13.43 -0.54
N VAL A 72 1.85 12.40 -0.15
CA VAL A 72 2.36 11.03 -0.09
C VAL A 72 2.59 10.49 -1.50
N LEU A 73 1.64 10.73 -2.42
CA LEU A 73 1.80 10.37 -3.82
C LEU A 73 3.06 11.01 -4.41
N ARG A 74 3.24 12.32 -4.24
CA ARG A 74 4.41 13.04 -4.75
C ARG A 74 5.73 12.51 -4.17
N LEU A 75 5.76 12.13 -2.90
CA LEU A 75 6.96 11.56 -2.27
C LEU A 75 7.30 10.19 -2.86
N TYR A 76 6.29 9.37 -3.16
CA TYR A 76 6.46 8.10 -3.85
C TYR A 76 7.00 8.30 -5.28
N GLU A 77 6.34 9.17 -6.06
CA GLU A 77 6.71 9.47 -7.46
C GLU A 77 8.12 10.07 -7.56
N GLY A 78 8.44 11.04 -6.72
CA GLY A 78 9.75 11.69 -6.70
C GLY A 78 10.89 10.73 -6.31
N ARG A 79 10.58 9.67 -5.55
CA ARG A 79 11.56 8.66 -5.16
C ARG A 79 11.73 7.55 -6.21
N THR A 80 10.65 7.14 -6.84
CA THR A 80 10.64 6.01 -7.78
C THR A 80 10.86 6.46 -9.23
N GLY A 81 10.65 7.73 -9.54
CA GLY A 81 10.69 8.28 -10.90
C GLY A 81 9.49 7.90 -11.75
N VAL A 82 8.45 7.30 -11.15
CA VAL A 82 7.21 6.93 -11.83
C VAL A 82 6.17 8.03 -11.62
N SER A 83 5.29 8.29 -12.59
CA SER A 83 4.27 9.36 -12.56
C SER A 83 3.00 8.90 -13.24
#